data_AF-A0A519X104-F1
#
_entry.id   AF-A0A519X104-F1
#
_cell.length_a   1.000
_cell.length_b   1.000
_cell.length_c   1.000
_cell.angle_alpha   90.00
_cell.angle_beta   90.00
_cell.angle_gamma   90.00
#
_symmetry.space_group_name_H-M   'P 1'
#
loop_
_entity.id
_entity.type
_entity.pdbx_description
1 polymer ?
#
loop_
_entity_poly.entity_id
_entity_poly.type
_entity_poly.pdbx_seq_one_letter_code
_entity_poly.pdbx_strand_id
1 'polypeptide(L)'
;GAKPYVEPYTLTDENGEVRISGIYTYGETVHMFVERKNYTGTFLPGYKDWVSDYNPIETGLLYIDHCVGNVGWNRMDETVRWYEEVMGFVNILSFDDKQINTEYSALMSKVMSNGNGFSKFPINEPAEGKKKSQIEEYLEYYEGEGVQHIAVATKDILSTVTSLKARGVEFLSAPPEAYYNMMPSRVGEIDEEIELLKELGILVDCDEEGYLLQIFTKPIEDRPTLFFEIIQRKGAQSFGAGNFKALFESLEREQELRGNL
;
A
#
# COMPACT_ATOMS: atom_id res chain seq x y z
N GLY A 1 -7.21 -0.76 -26.12
CA GLY A 1 -7.53 -0.13 -24.84
C GLY A 1 -6.30 0.55 -24.28
N ALA A 2 -5.33 -0.23 -23.80
CA ALA A 2 -4.10 0.32 -23.23
C ALA A 2 -3.13 0.94 -24.25
N LYS A 3 -2.39 1.96 -23.79
CA LYS A 3 -1.26 2.55 -24.50
C LYS A 3 -0.01 1.69 -24.25
N PRO A 4 0.69 1.21 -25.31
CA PRO A 4 1.91 0.44 -25.12
C PRO A 4 3.02 1.31 -24.53
N TYR A 5 3.77 0.75 -23.57
CA TYR A 5 5.04 1.30 -23.12
C TYR A 5 6.19 0.66 -23.92
N VAL A 6 6.18 -0.68 -24.00
CA VAL A 6 7.14 -1.45 -24.79
C VAL A 6 6.48 -2.69 -25.37
N GLU A 7 6.71 -2.90 -26.67
CA GLU A 7 6.29 -4.11 -27.38
C GLU A 7 7.00 -5.35 -26.82
N PRO A 8 6.42 -6.56 -26.93
CA PRO A 8 7.05 -7.76 -26.40
C PRO A 8 8.44 -8.03 -26.97
N TYR A 9 9.44 -8.17 -26.10
CA TYR A 9 10.80 -8.55 -26.46
C TYR A 9 11.34 -9.63 -25.51
N THR A 10 12.38 -10.34 -25.95
CA THR A 10 13.01 -11.41 -25.17
C THR A 10 14.42 -11.00 -24.77
N LEU A 11 14.72 -11.19 -23.49
CA LEU A 11 16.06 -11.13 -22.93
C LEU A 11 16.58 -12.55 -22.72
N THR A 12 17.86 -12.77 -22.97
CA THR A 12 18.50 -14.10 -22.86
C THR A 12 19.89 -13.99 -22.26
N ASP A 13 20.27 -14.95 -21.43
CA ASP A 13 21.65 -15.20 -20.99
C ASP A 13 21.86 -16.71 -20.78
N GLU A 14 22.96 -17.10 -20.13
CA GLU A 14 23.29 -18.50 -19.84
C GLU A 14 22.24 -19.24 -18.96
N ASN A 15 21.38 -18.52 -18.23
CA ASN A 15 20.40 -19.07 -17.32
C ASN A 15 18.99 -19.21 -17.94
N GLY A 16 18.83 -18.84 -19.21
CA GLY A 16 17.62 -19.04 -20.00
C GLY A 16 17.08 -17.75 -20.63
N GLU A 17 15.75 -17.66 -20.75
CA GLU A 17 15.08 -16.54 -21.40
C GLU A 17 13.94 -15.94 -20.57
N VAL A 18 13.76 -14.62 -20.68
CA VAL A 18 12.64 -13.88 -20.09
C VAL A 18 11.98 -13.05 -21.17
N ARG A 19 10.65 -13.16 -21.29
CA ARG A 19 9.85 -12.33 -22.20
C ARG A 19 9.20 -11.20 -21.43
N ILE A 20 9.38 -9.98 -21.93
CA ILE A 20 8.92 -8.75 -21.28
C ILE A 20 8.05 -7.95 -22.24
N SER A 21 6.97 -7.37 -21.73
CA SER A 21 6.20 -6.31 -22.38
C SER A 21 5.71 -5.30 -21.34
N GLY A 22 5.18 -4.16 -21.76
CA GLY A 22 4.65 -3.19 -20.79
C GLY A 22 3.59 -2.26 -21.35
N ILE A 23 2.69 -1.82 -20.48
CA ILE A 23 1.60 -0.88 -20.78
C ILE A 23 1.53 0.22 -19.74
N TYR A 24 1.13 1.42 -20.15
CA TYR A 24 0.84 2.52 -19.22
C TYR A 24 -0.50 2.28 -18.50
N THR A 25 -0.58 2.71 -17.23
CA THR A 25 -1.82 2.85 -16.46
C THR A 25 -2.05 4.33 -16.12
N TYR A 26 -2.45 4.68 -14.89
CA TYR A 26 -2.58 6.05 -14.40
C TYR A 26 -1.23 6.79 -14.33
N GLY A 27 -1.27 8.11 -14.58
CA GLY A 27 -0.07 8.96 -14.64
C GLY A 27 0.99 8.43 -15.60
N GLU A 28 2.23 8.36 -15.11
CA GLU A 28 3.37 7.77 -15.85
C GLU A 28 3.70 6.34 -15.40
N THR A 29 2.83 5.73 -14.58
CA THR A 29 3.05 4.39 -14.04
C THR A 29 2.89 3.34 -15.14
N VAL A 30 3.78 2.34 -15.14
CA VAL A 30 3.81 1.27 -16.13
C VAL A 30 3.65 -0.08 -15.45
N HIS A 31 2.77 -0.92 -15.99
CA HIS A 31 2.75 -2.34 -15.70
C HIS A 31 3.70 -3.07 -16.64
N MET A 32 4.72 -3.71 -16.06
CA MET A 32 5.63 -4.59 -16.79
C MET A 32 5.18 -6.04 -16.64
N PHE A 33 4.89 -6.71 -17.75
CA PHE A 33 4.59 -8.14 -17.76
C PHE A 33 5.88 -8.92 -17.95
N VAL A 34 6.17 -9.83 -17.02
CA VAL A 34 7.43 -10.58 -17.00
C VAL A 34 7.12 -12.09 -17.01
N GLU A 35 7.31 -12.72 -18.16
CA GLU A 35 7.24 -14.18 -18.30
C GLU A 35 8.64 -14.78 -18.13
N ARG A 36 8.90 -15.37 -16.96
CA ARG A 36 10.21 -15.91 -16.56
C ARG A 36 10.23 -17.42 -16.31
N LYS A 37 9.26 -18.16 -16.85
CA LYS A 37 9.14 -19.62 -16.63
C LYS A 37 10.36 -20.40 -17.16
N ASN A 38 11.02 -19.86 -18.19
CA ASN A 38 12.18 -20.46 -18.84
C ASN A 38 13.51 -19.85 -18.36
N TYR A 39 13.53 -19.22 -17.18
CA TYR A 39 14.69 -18.55 -16.62
C TYR A 39 14.99 -19.04 -15.21
N THR A 40 16.27 -19.33 -14.94
CA THR A 40 16.73 -19.89 -13.65
C THR A 40 17.75 -19.01 -12.93
N GLY A 41 18.10 -17.85 -13.50
CA GLY A 41 19.01 -16.89 -12.88
C GLY A 41 18.35 -16.11 -11.74
N THR A 42 19.14 -15.37 -10.98
CA THR A 42 18.70 -14.69 -9.74
C THR A 42 17.58 -13.67 -9.94
N PHE A 43 17.59 -12.94 -11.06
CA PHE A 43 16.60 -11.88 -11.32
C PHE A 43 16.15 -11.83 -12.79
N LEU A 44 16.95 -11.22 -13.66
CA LEU A 44 16.72 -11.06 -15.10
C LEU A 44 18.07 -11.15 -15.84
N PRO A 45 18.07 -11.47 -17.15
CA PRO A 45 19.29 -11.49 -17.93
C PRO A 45 20.07 -10.17 -17.85
N GLY A 46 21.39 -10.28 -17.68
CA GLY A 46 22.30 -9.13 -17.54
C GLY A 46 22.45 -8.59 -16.12
N TYR A 47 21.69 -9.10 -15.14
CA TYR A 47 21.92 -8.84 -13.73
C TYR A 47 22.88 -9.89 -13.15
N LYS A 48 23.70 -9.47 -12.19
CA LYS A 48 24.64 -10.33 -11.46
C LYS A 48 24.37 -10.24 -9.97
N ASP A 49 24.71 -11.30 -9.26
CA ASP A 49 24.67 -11.30 -7.80
C ASP A 49 25.56 -10.18 -7.24
N TRP A 50 25.07 -9.51 -6.20
CA TRP A 50 25.78 -8.45 -5.50
C TRP A 50 25.68 -8.64 -4.00
N VAL A 51 26.82 -9.00 -3.40
CA VAL A 51 26.97 -9.14 -1.95
C VAL A 51 27.62 -7.87 -1.41
N SER A 52 26.92 -7.17 -0.51
CA SER A 52 27.40 -5.96 0.17
C SER A 52 28.27 -6.31 1.38
N ASP A 53 29.09 -5.38 1.87
CA ASP A 53 29.77 -5.53 3.17
C ASP A 53 28.78 -5.39 4.34
N TYR A 54 27.66 -4.72 4.11
CA TYR A 54 26.58 -4.54 5.08
C TYR A 54 25.38 -5.42 4.71
N ASN A 55 25.29 -6.59 5.33
CA ASN A 55 24.18 -7.54 5.21
C ASN A 55 23.57 -7.81 6.59
N PRO A 56 22.74 -6.91 7.14
CA PRO A 56 22.07 -7.17 8.41
C PRO A 56 21.10 -8.35 8.28
N ILE A 57 20.77 -8.99 9.40
CA ILE A 57 19.78 -10.08 9.44
C ILE A 57 18.45 -9.58 8.85
N GLU A 58 17.69 -10.44 8.18
CA GLU A 58 16.38 -10.07 7.64
C GLU A 58 15.41 -9.63 8.76
N THR A 59 14.48 -8.72 8.44
CA THR A 59 13.49 -8.20 9.39
C THR A 59 12.17 -8.96 9.38
N GLY A 60 12.01 -9.99 8.55
CA GLY A 60 10.78 -10.79 8.44
C GLY A 60 9.77 -10.29 7.39
N LEU A 61 10.15 -9.33 6.55
CA LEU A 61 9.35 -8.91 5.39
C LEU A 61 9.31 -10.03 4.35
N LEU A 62 8.14 -10.23 3.72
CA LEU A 62 7.90 -11.36 2.82
C LEU A 62 7.65 -10.91 1.38
N TYR A 63 6.43 -10.48 1.08
CA TYR A 63 5.98 -10.15 -0.27
C TYR A 63 5.10 -8.90 -0.25
N ILE A 64 4.87 -8.31 -1.42
CA ILE A 64 3.95 -7.17 -1.57
C ILE A 64 2.50 -7.68 -1.43
N ASP A 65 1.78 -7.18 -0.43
CA ASP A 65 0.36 -7.50 -0.21
C ASP A 65 -0.54 -6.75 -1.20
N HIS A 66 -0.28 -5.45 -1.38
CA HIS A 66 -1.00 -4.58 -2.31
C HIS A 66 -0.21 -3.30 -2.61
N CYS A 67 -0.58 -2.61 -3.69
CA CYS A 67 -0.04 -1.30 -4.07
C CYS A 67 -1.18 -0.31 -4.28
N VAL A 68 -1.10 0.87 -3.67
CA VAL A 68 -2.17 1.87 -3.72
C VAL A 68 -1.81 3.00 -4.67
N GLY A 69 -2.70 3.29 -5.62
CA GLY A 69 -2.57 4.38 -6.58
C GLY A 69 -3.46 5.56 -6.21
N ASN A 70 -2.90 6.77 -6.22
CA ASN A 70 -3.65 8.02 -6.12
C ASN A 70 -3.86 8.62 -7.51
N VAL A 71 -5.11 8.88 -7.87
CA VAL A 71 -5.51 9.47 -9.15
C VAL A 71 -6.20 10.82 -8.95
N GLY A 72 -6.30 11.61 -10.03
CA GLY A 72 -6.92 12.93 -9.98
C GLY A 72 -8.42 12.91 -9.68
N TRP A 73 -8.97 14.09 -9.43
CA TRP A 73 -10.41 14.29 -9.26
C TRP A 73 -11.23 13.66 -10.40
N ASN A 74 -12.21 12.83 -10.05
CA ASN A 74 -13.11 12.12 -10.98
C ASN A 74 -12.40 11.13 -11.93
N ARG A 75 -11.18 10.69 -11.59
CA ARG A 75 -10.41 9.71 -12.38
C ARG A 75 -10.48 8.30 -11.83
N MET A 76 -10.99 8.07 -10.62
CA MET A 76 -11.07 6.73 -10.01
C MET A 76 -11.91 5.79 -10.85
N ASP A 77 -13.12 6.19 -11.22
CA ASP A 77 -14.03 5.35 -12.01
C ASP A 77 -13.51 5.06 -13.42
N GLU A 78 -12.81 5.99 -14.05
CA GLU A 78 -12.13 5.77 -15.32
C GLU A 78 -11.01 4.74 -15.17
N THR A 79 -10.20 4.88 -14.13
CA THR A 79 -9.09 3.99 -13.82
C THR A 79 -9.56 2.59 -13.48
N VAL A 80 -10.62 2.46 -12.68
CA VAL A 80 -11.27 1.18 -12.35
C VAL A 80 -11.75 0.49 -13.62
N ARG A 81 -12.50 1.19 -14.48
CA ARG A 81 -12.95 0.63 -15.77
C ARG A 81 -11.77 0.20 -16.65
N TRP A 82 -10.67 0.96 -16.63
CA TRP A 82 -9.46 0.58 -17.36
C TRP A 82 -8.91 -0.76 -16.86
N TYR A 83 -8.81 -0.99 -15.56
CA TYR A 83 -8.37 -2.28 -15.00
C TYR A 83 -9.33 -3.43 -15.33
N GLU A 84 -10.64 -3.18 -15.32
CA GLU A 84 -11.66 -4.16 -15.71
C GLU A 84 -11.54 -4.55 -17.18
N GLU A 85 -11.54 -3.57 -18.09
CA GLU A 85 -11.60 -3.80 -19.53
C GLU A 85 -10.26 -4.25 -20.13
N VAL A 86 -9.14 -3.74 -19.61
CA VAL A 86 -7.80 -4.02 -20.16
C VAL A 86 -7.16 -5.23 -19.49
N MET A 87 -7.23 -5.32 -18.16
CA MET A 87 -6.50 -6.33 -17.41
C MET A 87 -7.39 -7.47 -16.91
N GLY A 88 -8.71 -7.36 -17.04
CA GLY A 88 -9.66 -8.36 -16.55
C GLY A 88 -9.72 -8.44 -15.03
N PHE A 89 -9.39 -7.34 -14.34
CA PHE A 89 -9.53 -7.25 -12.89
C PHE A 89 -11.00 -7.02 -12.53
N VAL A 90 -11.35 -7.26 -11.27
CA VAL A 90 -12.68 -6.99 -10.73
C VAL A 90 -12.58 -6.06 -9.53
N ASN A 91 -13.55 -5.16 -9.40
CA ASN A 91 -13.69 -4.35 -8.19
C ASN A 91 -14.24 -5.22 -7.05
N ILE A 92 -13.46 -5.42 -5.99
CA ILE A 92 -13.85 -6.27 -4.85
C ILE A 92 -14.38 -5.47 -3.66
N LEU A 93 -14.02 -4.19 -3.55
CA LEU A 93 -14.37 -3.34 -2.42
C LEU A 93 -14.47 -1.88 -2.85
N SER A 94 -15.42 -1.15 -2.30
CA SER A 94 -15.59 0.27 -2.56
C SER A 94 -15.90 0.99 -1.26
N PHE A 95 -15.26 2.14 -1.08
CA PHE A 95 -15.44 3.02 0.05
C PHE A 95 -15.78 4.41 -0.47
N ASP A 96 -16.90 4.94 0.00
CA ASP A 96 -17.29 6.31 -0.29
C ASP A 96 -16.76 7.29 0.76
N ASP A 97 -16.96 8.58 0.49
CA ASP A 97 -16.58 9.69 1.36
C ASP A 97 -17.26 9.65 2.72
N LYS A 98 -18.42 9.00 2.85
CA LYS A 98 -19.12 8.82 4.13
C LYS A 98 -18.48 7.75 5.01
N GLN A 99 -17.84 6.77 4.38
CA GLN A 99 -17.10 5.72 5.07
C GLN A 99 -15.66 6.17 5.39
N ILE A 100 -15.06 7.00 4.54
CA ILE A 100 -13.69 7.50 4.71
C ILE A 100 -13.69 9.03 4.77
N ASN A 101 -13.97 9.55 5.97
CA ASN A 101 -13.80 10.97 6.31
C ASN A 101 -13.24 11.15 7.72
N THR A 102 -12.53 12.26 7.89
CA THR A 102 -12.28 12.89 9.19
C THR A 102 -13.25 14.08 9.35
N GLU A 103 -13.11 14.85 10.44
CA GLU A 103 -13.84 16.11 10.56
C GLU A 103 -13.50 17.10 9.42
N TYR A 104 -12.32 16.96 8.81
CA TYR A 104 -11.72 17.96 7.95
C TYR A 104 -11.57 17.51 6.49
N SER A 105 -11.23 16.26 6.23
CA SER A 105 -10.95 15.76 4.88
C SER A 105 -11.63 14.41 4.61
N ALA A 106 -11.72 14.02 3.33
CA ALA A 106 -12.28 12.76 2.89
C ALA A 106 -11.55 12.22 1.65
N LEU A 107 -11.77 10.94 1.35
CA LEU A 107 -11.44 10.37 0.05
C LEU A 107 -12.41 9.25 -0.36
N MET A 108 -12.34 8.87 -1.62
CA MET A 108 -13.01 7.68 -2.14
C MET A 108 -11.97 6.66 -2.57
N SER A 109 -12.28 5.37 -2.40
CA SER A 109 -11.37 4.29 -2.75
C SER A 109 -12.10 3.10 -3.35
N LYS A 110 -11.53 2.50 -4.40
CA LYS A 110 -11.99 1.24 -5.00
C LYS A 110 -10.83 0.28 -5.15
N VAL A 111 -11.03 -0.98 -4.78
CA VAL A 111 -9.98 -1.99 -4.79
C VAL A 111 -10.15 -2.94 -5.97
N MET A 112 -9.18 -2.91 -6.88
CA MET A 112 -9.13 -3.82 -8.02
C MET A 112 -8.34 -5.07 -7.66
N SER A 113 -8.87 -6.24 -7.99
CA SER A 113 -8.19 -7.52 -7.79
C SER A 113 -8.16 -8.34 -9.07
N ASN A 114 -7.05 -9.03 -9.31
CA ASN A 114 -7.00 -10.05 -10.37
C ASN A 114 -7.80 -11.31 -9.96
N GLY A 115 -8.07 -12.19 -10.92
CA GLY A 115 -8.97 -13.34 -10.73
C GLY A 115 -8.54 -14.38 -9.69
N ASN A 116 -7.26 -14.40 -9.28
CA ASN A 116 -6.79 -15.30 -8.21
C ASN A 116 -6.55 -14.58 -6.87
N GLY A 117 -6.87 -13.28 -6.77
CA GLY A 117 -6.73 -12.52 -5.53
C GLY A 117 -5.30 -12.15 -5.14
N PHE A 118 -4.30 -12.44 -5.99
CA PHE A 118 -2.90 -12.20 -5.66
C PHE A 118 -2.48 -10.74 -5.85
N SER A 119 -2.96 -10.10 -6.92
CA SER A 119 -2.64 -8.70 -7.21
C SER A 119 -3.84 -7.83 -6.83
N LYS A 120 -3.60 -6.91 -5.90
CA LYS A 120 -4.59 -5.99 -5.34
C LYS A 120 -4.12 -4.55 -5.51
N PHE A 121 -4.96 -3.72 -6.11
CA PHE A 121 -4.69 -2.31 -6.38
C PHE A 121 -5.84 -1.43 -5.90
N PRO A 122 -5.79 -0.94 -4.65
CA PRO A 122 -6.63 0.18 -4.22
C PRO A 122 -6.32 1.43 -5.05
N ILE A 123 -7.37 2.06 -5.58
CA ILE A 123 -7.32 3.30 -6.36
C ILE A 123 -8.07 4.35 -5.58
N ASN A 124 -7.37 5.41 -5.19
CA ASN A 124 -7.92 6.51 -4.40
C ASN A 124 -8.08 7.75 -5.26
N GLU A 125 -9.14 8.52 -5.03
CA GLU A 125 -9.27 9.89 -5.52
C GLU A 125 -9.66 10.85 -4.38
N PRO A 126 -9.36 12.15 -4.51
CA PRO A 126 -9.84 13.15 -3.55
C PRO A 126 -11.37 13.16 -3.45
N ALA A 127 -11.88 13.51 -2.26
CA ALA A 127 -13.29 13.80 -2.04
C ALA A 127 -13.45 15.16 -1.36
N GLU A 128 -14.64 15.78 -1.50
CA GLU A 128 -14.91 17.08 -0.91
C GLU A 128 -14.85 17.02 0.64
N GLY A 129 -14.15 17.97 1.23
CA GLY A 129 -13.99 18.12 2.68
C GLY A 129 -13.94 19.60 3.10
N LYS A 130 -13.89 19.86 4.41
CA LYS A 130 -13.68 21.24 4.93
C LYS A 130 -12.29 21.77 4.63
N LYS A 131 -11.33 20.85 4.44
CA LYS A 131 -9.90 21.08 4.22
C LYS A 131 -9.39 20.21 3.08
N LYS A 132 -8.15 20.45 2.68
CA LYS A 132 -7.49 19.76 1.56
C LYS A 132 -7.34 18.26 1.86
N SER A 133 -7.72 17.40 0.93
CA SER A 133 -7.53 15.95 1.08
C SER A 133 -6.03 15.61 1.00
N GLN A 134 -5.58 14.61 1.77
CA GLN A 134 -4.22 14.09 1.65
C GLN A 134 -3.90 13.60 0.23
N ILE A 135 -4.92 13.19 -0.54
CA ILE A 135 -4.75 12.77 -1.93
C ILE A 135 -4.40 13.98 -2.80
N GLU A 136 -4.97 15.16 -2.51
CA GLU A 136 -4.59 16.40 -3.18
C GLU A 136 -3.18 16.86 -2.78
N GLU A 137 -2.78 16.69 -1.51
CA GLU A 137 -1.38 16.90 -1.10
C GLU A 137 -0.45 16.00 -1.92
N TYR A 138 -0.75 14.70 -2.00
CA TYR A 138 0.04 13.78 -2.81
C TYR A 138 0.14 14.25 -4.27
N LEU A 139 -0.99 14.58 -4.92
CA LEU A 139 -1.01 14.96 -6.33
C LEU A 139 -0.23 16.26 -6.60
N GLU A 140 -0.24 17.21 -5.66
CA GLU A 140 0.52 18.46 -5.76
C GLU A 140 2.03 18.21 -5.66
N TYR A 141 2.48 17.44 -4.68
CA TYR A 141 3.90 17.22 -4.45
C TYR A 141 4.52 16.12 -5.33
N TYR A 142 3.72 15.15 -5.77
CA TYR A 142 4.12 14.15 -6.75
C TYR A 142 4.04 14.69 -8.19
N GLU A 143 3.33 15.81 -8.39
CA GLU A 143 3.11 16.45 -9.69
C GLU A 143 2.33 15.57 -10.68
N GLY A 144 1.46 14.69 -10.18
CA GLY A 144 0.65 13.79 -10.99
C GLY A 144 0.07 12.60 -10.25
N GLU A 145 -0.51 11.68 -11.00
CA GLU A 145 -1.05 10.40 -10.49
C GLU A 145 0.09 9.39 -10.31
N GLY A 146 0.02 8.56 -9.27
CA GLY A 146 1.08 7.60 -8.99
C GLY A 146 0.82 6.72 -7.77
N VAL A 147 1.81 5.89 -7.44
CA VAL A 147 1.75 4.98 -6.29
C VAL A 147 1.98 5.75 -5.01
N GLN A 148 1.00 5.75 -4.12
CA GLN A 148 1.10 6.36 -2.80
C GLN A 148 1.86 5.46 -1.83
N HIS A 149 1.49 4.18 -1.75
CA HIS A 149 2.15 3.26 -0.86
C HIS A 149 2.16 1.83 -1.36
N ILE A 150 3.11 1.08 -0.82
CA ILE A 150 3.28 -0.35 -1.04
C ILE A 150 3.18 -1.04 0.32
N ALA A 151 2.24 -1.97 0.44
CA ALA A 151 2.09 -2.79 1.64
C ALA A 151 2.93 -4.05 1.54
N VAL A 152 3.71 -4.33 2.57
CA VAL A 152 4.63 -5.47 2.63
C VAL A 152 4.22 -6.40 3.77
N ALA A 153 3.94 -7.64 3.42
CA ALA A 153 3.47 -8.65 4.35
C ALA A 153 4.58 -9.14 5.30
N THR A 154 4.20 -9.43 6.54
CA THR A 154 5.03 -10.12 7.54
C THR A 154 4.20 -11.16 8.31
N LYS A 155 4.89 -12.12 8.94
CA LYS A 155 4.31 -13.11 9.85
C LYS A 155 4.40 -12.71 11.33
N ASP A 156 5.24 -11.74 11.66
CA ASP A 156 5.47 -11.25 13.02
C ASP A 156 5.74 -9.74 12.98
N ILE A 157 4.65 -8.97 13.00
CA ILE A 157 4.68 -7.52 12.89
C ILE A 157 5.34 -6.86 14.11
N LEU A 158 5.24 -7.45 15.30
CA LEU A 158 5.88 -6.92 16.50
C LEU A 158 7.40 -6.96 16.34
N SER A 159 7.95 -8.12 15.95
CA SER A 159 9.38 -8.29 15.71
C SER A 159 9.87 -7.48 14.50
N THR A 160 9.08 -7.46 13.42
CA THR A 160 9.41 -6.74 12.18
C THR A 160 9.49 -5.23 12.44
N VAL A 161 8.46 -4.64 13.03
CA VAL A 161 8.39 -3.18 13.28
C VAL A 161 9.45 -2.76 14.29
N THR A 162 9.66 -3.54 15.35
CA THR A 162 10.75 -3.31 16.31
C THR A 162 12.11 -3.27 15.61
N SER A 163 12.37 -4.25 14.74
CA SER A 163 13.63 -4.35 14.00
C SER A 163 13.81 -3.22 12.98
N LEU A 164 12.73 -2.79 12.32
CA LEU A 164 12.76 -1.67 11.38
C LEU A 164 13.01 -0.34 12.10
N LYS A 165 12.32 -0.08 13.22
CA LYS A 165 12.56 1.10 14.07
C LYS A 165 13.99 1.15 14.59
N ALA A 166 14.55 0.03 15.04
CA ALA A 166 15.94 -0.06 15.48
C ALA A 166 16.96 0.24 14.36
N ARG A 167 16.55 0.13 13.09
CA ARG A 167 17.35 0.48 11.90
C ARG A 167 17.09 1.89 11.39
N GLY A 168 16.28 2.69 12.11
CA GLY A 168 16.01 4.08 11.78
C GLY A 168 14.82 4.29 10.84
N VAL A 169 14.01 3.27 10.55
CA VAL A 169 12.76 3.48 9.82
C VAL A 169 11.77 4.22 10.71
N GLU A 170 11.31 5.37 10.25
CA GLU A 170 10.30 6.17 10.94
C GLU A 170 8.89 5.76 10.53
N PHE A 171 8.01 5.66 11.51
CA PHE A 171 6.59 5.35 11.33
C PHE A 171 5.73 6.55 11.71
N LEU A 172 4.49 6.56 11.22
CA LEU A 172 3.50 7.53 11.67
C LEU A 172 3.29 7.43 13.18
N SER A 173 2.88 8.55 13.78
CA SER A 173 2.58 8.59 15.20
C SER A 173 1.41 7.66 15.55
N ALA A 174 1.50 7.03 16.72
CA ALA A 174 0.45 6.14 17.20
C ALA A 174 -0.91 6.88 17.27
N PRO A 175 -2.03 6.17 17.04
CA PRO A 175 -3.36 6.67 17.38
C PRO A 175 -3.45 7.05 18.87
N PRO A 176 -4.41 7.91 19.26
CA PRO A 176 -4.65 8.24 20.67
C PRO A 176 -4.92 6.98 21.51
N GLU A 177 -4.61 7.03 22.81
CA GLU A 177 -4.84 5.92 23.74
C GLU A 177 -6.29 5.39 23.71
N ALA A 178 -7.27 6.27 23.47
CA ALA A 178 -8.67 5.91 23.30
C ALA A 178 -8.92 4.87 22.19
N TYR A 179 -8.12 4.87 21.13
CA TYR A 179 -8.19 3.87 20.06
C TYR A 179 -7.93 2.47 20.61
N TYR A 180 -6.83 2.28 21.35
CA TYR A 180 -6.45 0.98 21.92
C TYR A 180 -7.42 0.53 23.00
N ASN A 181 -7.97 1.45 23.80
CA ASN A 181 -8.98 1.13 24.80
C ASN A 181 -10.29 0.64 24.19
N MET A 182 -10.70 1.19 23.04
CA MET A 182 -11.93 0.76 22.35
C MET A 182 -11.71 -0.46 21.45
N MET A 183 -10.46 -0.72 21.03
CA MET A 183 -10.12 -1.76 20.06
C MET A 183 -10.71 -3.14 20.40
N PRO A 184 -10.62 -3.69 21.64
CA PRO A 184 -11.16 -5.01 21.95
C PRO A 184 -12.67 -5.13 21.70
N SER A 185 -13.43 -4.05 21.89
CA SER A 185 -14.87 -4.05 21.63
C SER A 185 -15.23 -4.09 20.14
N ARG A 186 -14.28 -3.70 19.27
CA ARG A 186 -14.44 -3.69 17.81
C ARG A 186 -13.90 -4.96 17.16
N VAL A 187 -12.73 -5.43 17.59
CA VAL A 187 -12.01 -6.54 16.91
C VAL A 187 -12.04 -7.87 17.65
N GLY A 188 -12.55 -7.88 18.89
CA GLY A 188 -12.56 -9.08 19.73
C GLY A 188 -11.18 -9.41 20.30
N GLU A 189 -10.96 -10.70 20.59
CA GLU A 189 -9.69 -11.22 21.08
C GLU A 189 -8.66 -11.33 19.94
N ILE A 190 -7.42 -10.96 20.25
CA ILE A 190 -6.27 -11.04 19.34
C ILE A 190 -5.10 -11.73 20.06
N ASP A 191 -4.17 -12.29 19.29
CA ASP A 191 -2.99 -12.98 19.84
C ASP A 191 -1.98 -12.01 20.47
N GLU A 192 -1.90 -10.78 19.96
CA GLU A 192 -0.89 -9.79 20.31
C GLU A 192 -1.24 -8.99 21.58
N GLU A 193 -0.22 -8.64 22.38
CA GLU A 193 -0.39 -7.79 23.56
C GLU A 193 -0.68 -6.33 23.16
N ILE A 194 -1.82 -5.80 23.61
CA ILE A 194 -2.30 -4.45 23.23
C ILE A 194 -1.30 -3.36 23.61
N GLU A 195 -0.63 -3.47 24.76
CA GLU A 195 0.37 -2.48 25.18
C GLU A 195 1.57 -2.43 24.23
N LEU A 196 2.01 -3.57 23.69
CA LEU A 196 3.07 -3.61 22.68
C LEU A 196 2.60 -3.01 21.35
N LEU A 197 1.35 -3.27 20.94
CA LEU A 197 0.76 -2.63 19.75
C LEU A 197 0.71 -1.11 19.90
N LYS A 198 0.34 -0.63 21.09
CA LYS A 198 0.30 0.80 21.43
C LYS A 198 1.69 1.44 21.41
N GLU A 199 2.67 0.81 22.04
CA GLU A 199 4.07 1.29 22.03
C GLU A 199 4.62 1.38 20.60
N LEU A 200 4.29 0.39 19.77
CA LEU A 200 4.75 0.37 18.39
C LEU A 200 3.92 1.23 17.44
N GLY A 201 2.72 1.67 17.84
CA GLY A 201 1.80 2.43 16.98
C GLY A 201 1.11 1.56 15.92
N ILE A 202 0.97 0.26 16.18
CA ILE A 202 0.34 -0.70 15.27
C ILE A 202 -1.18 -0.62 15.44
N LEU A 203 -1.89 -0.65 14.31
CA LEU A 203 -3.34 -0.61 14.24
C LEU A 203 -3.90 -2.00 13.95
N VAL A 204 -5.12 -2.27 14.41
CA VAL A 204 -5.79 -3.57 14.27
C VAL A 204 -7.21 -3.38 13.74
N ASP A 205 -7.58 -4.19 12.74
CA ASP A 205 -8.95 -4.29 12.25
C ASP A 205 -9.33 -5.74 12.00
N CYS A 206 -10.63 -6.02 11.86
CA CYS A 206 -11.13 -7.35 11.60
C CYS A 206 -12.20 -7.37 10.51
N ASP A 207 -12.37 -8.55 9.92
CA ASP A 207 -13.53 -8.93 9.13
C ASP A 207 -14.07 -10.29 9.62
N GLU A 208 -15.01 -10.87 8.88
CA GLU A 208 -15.64 -12.14 9.25
C GLU A 208 -14.66 -13.34 9.27
N GLU A 209 -13.53 -13.25 8.57
CA GLU A 209 -12.54 -14.33 8.43
C GLU A 209 -11.38 -14.21 9.43
N GLY A 210 -11.23 -13.07 10.09
CA GLY A 210 -10.22 -12.86 11.12
C GLY A 210 -9.82 -11.41 11.27
N TYR A 211 -8.56 -11.16 11.64
CA TYR A 211 -8.06 -9.81 11.87
C TYR A 211 -6.76 -9.52 11.11
N LEU A 212 -6.42 -8.25 11.00
CA LEU A 212 -5.18 -7.76 10.41
C LEU A 212 -4.55 -6.69 11.31
N LEU A 213 -3.23 -6.64 11.26
CA LEU A 213 -2.42 -5.61 11.90
C LEU A 213 -1.69 -4.82 10.82
N GLN A 214 -1.63 -3.50 10.97
CA GLN A 214 -0.97 -2.63 10.01
C GLN A 214 -0.32 -1.42 10.67
N ILE A 215 0.72 -0.89 10.02
CA ILE A 215 1.37 0.36 10.39
C ILE A 215 2.02 1.00 9.16
N PHE A 216 1.98 2.33 9.07
CA PHE A 216 2.57 3.08 7.96
C PHE A 216 3.88 3.73 8.36
N THR A 217 4.86 3.68 7.46
CA THR A 217 6.07 4.50 7.57
C THR A 217 5.71 5.98 7.38
N LYS A 218 6.60 6.88 7.78
CA LYS A 218 6.60 8.23 7.19
C LYS A 218 6.95 8.13 5.69
N PRO A 219 6.69 9.19 4.90
CA PRO A 219 7.23 9.30 3.55
C PRO A 219 8.73 9.00 3.53
N ILE A 220 9.17 8.23 2.54
CA ILE A 220 10.59 7.86 2.40
C ILE A 220 11.44 8.95 1.75
N GLU A 221 10.78 10.00 1.27
CA GLU A 221 11.36 11.21 0.71
C GLU A 221 10.78 12.44 1.42
N ASP A 222 11.41 13.61 1.25
CA ASP A 222 10.92 14.87 1.83
C ASP A 222 9.54 15.28 1.29
N ARG A 223 9.24 14.92 0.03
CA ARG A 223 7.92 15.12 -0.57
C ARG A 223 6.92 14.15 0.08
N PRO A 224 5.73 14.60 0.53
CA PRO A 224 4.71 13.76 1.16
C PRO A 224 4.02 12.84 0.14
N THR A 225 4.77 11.90 -0.41
CA THR A 225 4.39 11.07 -1.55
C THR A 225 4.47 9.58 -1.20
N LEU A 226 5.55 8.89 -1.58
CA LEU A 226 5.69 7.46 -1.38
C LEU A 226 6.00 7.11 0.09
N PHE A 227 5.23 6.19 0.66
CA PHE A 227 5.52 5.53 1.93
C PHE A 227 5.25 4.02 1.84
N PHE A 228 5.57 3.29 2.91
CA PHE A 228 5.32 1.85 3.00
C PHE A 228 4.33 1.53 4.11
N GLU A 229 3.59 0.46 3.91
CA GLU A 229 2.81 -0.20 4.95
C GLU A 229 3.47 -1.53 5.32
N ILE A 230 3.53 -1.83 6.61
CA ILE A 230 3.84 -3.19 7.09
C ILE A 230 2.54 -3.81 7.56
N ILE A 231 2.17 -4.95 6.97
CA ILE A 231 0.89 -5.62 7.23
C ILE A 231 1.09 -7.07 7.66
N GLN A 232 0.30 -7.52 8.64
CA GLN A 232 0.18 -8.92 9.01
C GLN A 232 -1.29 -9.31 8.97
N ARG A 233 -1.62 -10.36 8.22
CA ARG A 233 -2.98 -10.91 8.13
C ARG A 233 -3.10 -12.17 8.99
N LYS A 234 -4.10 -12.19 9.86
CA LYS A 234 -4.52 -13.33 10.70
C LYS A 234 -5.93 -13.74 10.26
N GLY A 235 -6.03 -14.25 9.04
CA GLY A 235 -7.29 -14.66 8.40
C GLY A 235 -7.94 -13.57 7.53
N ALA A 236 -7.90 -12.31 7.99
CA ALA A 236 -8.60 -11.21 7.32
C ALA A 236 -8.20 -11.02 5.84
N GLN A 237 -9.22 -10.90 4.99
CA GLN A 237 -9.10 -10.69 3.55
C GLN A 237 -9.40 -9.24 3.13
N SER A 238 -10.00 -8.45 4.02
CA SER A 238 -10.31 -7.03 3.83
C SER A 238 -9.08 -6.12 3.92
N PHE A 239 -9.27 -4.80 3.77
CA PHE A 239 -8.21 -3.79 3.82
C PHE A 239 -8.30 -2.93 5.09
N GLY A 240 -9.05 -3.38 6.08
CA GLY A 240 -9.17 -2.67 7.34
C GLY A 240 -9.98 -1.38 7.25
N ALA A 241 -11.21 -1.46 6.73
CA ALA A 241 -12.19 -0.36 6.65
C ALA A 241 -12.25 0.50 7.93
N GLY A 242 -12.28 -0.15 9.10
CA GLY A 242 -12.32 0.49 10.41
C GLY A 242 -10.99 1.08 10.86
N ASN A 243 -9.87 0.60 10.31
CA ASN A 243 -8.56 1.22 10.51
C ASN A 243 -8.33 2.45 9.65
N PHE A 244 -8.95 2.55 8.47
CA PHE A 244 -8.74 3.69 7.57
C PHE A 244 -8.92 5.00 8.32
N LYS A 245 -10.00 5.19 9.10
CA LYS A 245 -10.19 6.43 9.86
C LYS A 245 -8.99 6.78 10.76
N ALA A 246 -8.50 5.83 11.55
CA ALA A 246 -7.36 6.07 12.44
C ALA A 246 -6.03 6.29 11.67
N LEU A 247 -5.87 5.64 10.52
CA LEU A 247 -4.74 5.89 9.61
C LEU A 247 -4.82 7.28 9.00
N PHE A 248 -6.00 7.70 8.54
CA PHE A 248 -6.26 9.04 8.00
C PHE A 248 -6.00 10.11 9.04
N GLU A 249 -6.53 9.97 10.24
CA GLU A 249 -6.24 10.90 11.33
C GLU A 249 -4.74 10.98 11.65
N SER A 250 -3.98 9.90 11.45
CA SER A 250 -2.52 9.91 11.64
C SER A 250 -1.77 10.60 10.49
N LEU A 251 -2.18 10.37 9.24
CA LEU A 251 -1.64 11.05 8.07
C LEU A 251 -2.00 12.54 8.05
N GLU A 252 -3.22 12.87 8.45
CA GLU A 252 -3.75 14.24 8.53
C GLU A 252 -2.99 15.07 9.58
N ARG A 253 -2.66 14.47 10.73
CA ARG A 253 -1.75 15.09 11.72
C ARG A 253 -0.40 15.44 11.11
N GLU A 254 0.18 14.54 10.32
CA GLU A 254 1.46 14.83 9.63
C GLU A 254 1.30 15.89 8.52
N GLN A 255 0.16 15.91 7.81
CA GLN A 255 -0.17 16.95 6.82
C GLN A 255 -0.31 18.33 7.48
N GLU A 256 -0.91 18.40 8.67
CA GLU A 256 -0.99 19.61 9.48
C GLU A 256 0.40 20.09 9.91
N LEU A 257 1.29 19.17 10.35
CA LEU A 257 2.67 19.50 10.69
C LEU A 257 3.46 20.08 9.50
N ARG A 258 3.10 19.70 8.27
CA ARG A 258 3.66 20.27 7.03
C ARG A 258 2.99 21.59 6.60
N GLY A 259 1.88 21.97 7.23
CA GLY A 259 1.12 23.18 6.89
C GLY A 259 0.24 23.04 5.65
N ASN A 260 -0.09 21.81 5.24
CA ASN A 260 -0.83 21.50 4.00
C ASN A 260 -2.29 21.09 4.24
N LEU A 261 -2.79 21.21 5.48
CA LEU A 261 -4.14 20.81 5.90
C LEU A 261 -5.11 22.01 6.00
#